data_AF-A0A833RYC5-F1
#
_entry.id   AF-A0A833RYC5-F1
#
_cell.length_a   1.000
_cell.length_b   1.000
_cell.length_c   1.000
_cell.angle_alpha   90.00
_cell.angle_beta   90.00
_cell.angle_gamma   90.00
#
_symmetry.space_group_name_H-M   'P 1'
#
loop_
_entity.id
_entity.type
_entity.pdbx_description
1 polymer ?
#
loop_
_entity_poly.entity_id
_entity_poly.type
_entity_poly.pdbx_seq_one_letter_code
_entity_poly.pdbx_strand_id
1 'polypeptide(L)'
;MSFVMRLIIFFYFLLLCAICAKADKKVNKYVTTLIDAKWKETPLALEAAEYLNDENPSYFWKFVDTFANYDLRNVTEKENYDAVIAFAEKYLSQSEVALMKLGLSLRIYSARVEMFTQMAENKNISVFDCYNVVNVGGVFTCSLEELEELASQVRDTYDTWLHPDTYSVDHRYHTSQQSEKIIILYGQIGTPKFSDFHNKLKNLAETKGINYILRHYLKDRSDKNVRLSGYGVELQMKSTEYKATDDSDIKDNAGKDSETTNDSMEEIDGINFVTLKKLFPDKQSELDKLQIHLLETSHEIGALKVWQFQELSHQAAERIMNSPTNEAINILTDISQNFPMQAKSLIRTKVNNEMKKEMKLNQAMFSTSLNIQPTDTALFINGLFFDLEAVDVLSLLESLRSELRVMESLRKIGTRNAVLLEITH
;
A
#
# COMPACT_ATOMS: atom_id res chain seq x y z
N MET A 1 54.92 -39.97 24.89
CA MET A 1 53.84 -39.01 25.20
C MET A 1 52.57 -39.82 25.40
N SER A 2 52.07 -39.92 26.64
CA SER A 2 50.95 -40.81 27.01
C SER A 2 49.70 -40.51 26.18
N PHE A 3 48.93 -41.54 25.82
CA PHE A 3 47.66 -41.43 25.08
C PHE A 3 46.72 -40.37 25.71
N VAL A 4 46.75 -40.27 27.04
CA VAL A 4 46.02 -39.29 27.84
C VAL A 4 46.40 -37.84 27.48
N MET A 5 47.69 -37.58 27.23
CA MET A 5 48.21 -36.25 26.92
C MET A 5 47.80 -35.79 25.50
N ARG A 6 47.67 -36.72 24.55
CA ARG A 6 47.12 -36.41 23.20
C ARG A 6 45.62 -36.11 23.25
N LEU A 7 44.86 -36.83 24.08
CA LEU A 7 43.43 -36.57 24.27
C LEU A 7 43.18 -35.18 24.89
N ILE A 8 43.99 -34.81 25.88
CA ILE A 8 43.88 -33.50 26.54
C ILE A 8 44.19 -32.37 25.55
N ILE A 9 45.25 -32.51 24.74
CA ILE A 9 45.59 -31.50 23.72
C ILE A 9 44.48 -31.38 22.67
N PHE A 10 43.92 -32.50 22.22
CA PHE A 10 42.80 -32.50 21.27
C PHE A 10 41.55 -31.83 21.87
N PHE A 11 41.26 -32.09 23.15
CA PHE A 11 40.14 -31.48 23.86
C PHE A 11 40.35 -29.97 24.05
N TYR A 12 41.56 -29.53 24.40
CA TYR A 12 41.90 -28.10 24.48
C TYR A 12 41.83 -27.42 23.12
N PHE A 13 42.24 -28.08 22.04
CA PHE A 13 42.12 -27.55 20.68
C PHE A 13 40.66 -27.41 20.24
N LEU A 14 39.82 -28.40 20.55
CA LEU A 14 38.36 -28.34 20.36
C LEU A 14 37.71 -27.23 21.19
N LEU A 15 38.15 -27.04 22.43
CA LEU A 15 37.67 -25.95 23.30
C LEU A 15 38.07 -24.58 22.74
N LEU A 16 39.30 -24.42 22.25
CA LEU A 16 39.77 -23.19 21.60
C LEU A 16 39.00 -22.89 20.30
N CYS A 17 38.74 -23.90 19.48
CA CYS A 17 37.90 -23.75 18.28
C CYS A 17 36.45 -23.39 18.63
N ALA A 18 35.89 -23.94 19.72
CA ALA A 18 34.54 -23.61 20.18
C ALA A 18 34.42 -22.18 20.74
N ILE A 19 35.50 -21.65 21.34
CA ILE A 19 35.53 -20.27 21.86
C ILE A 19 35.70 -19.25 20.72
N CYS A 20 36.46 -19.57 19.68
CA CYS A 20 36.59 -18.73 18.48
C CYS A 20 35.37 -18.80 17.54
N ALA A 21 34.49 -19.79 17.70
CA ALA A 21 33.25 -19.93 16.93
C ALA A 21 32.05 -19.19 17.52
N LYS A 22 32.27 -18.18 18.38
CA LYS A 22 31.29 -17.10 18.50
C LYS A 22 31.39 -16.25 17.23
N ALA A 23 30.81 -16.77 16.16
CA ALA A 23 30.45 -15.93 15.03
C ALA A 23 29.64 -14.76 15.61
N ASP A 24 30.17 -13.55 15.51
CA ASP A 24 29.37 -12.36 15.74
C ASP A 24 28.13 -12.53 14.88
N LYS A 25 26.97 -12.73 15.54
CA LYS A 25 25.70 -12.63 14.83
C LYS A 25 25.69 -11.20 14.31
N LYS A 26 26.00 -11.01 13.02
CA LYS A 26 25.77 -9.75 12.30
C LYS A 26 24.31 -9.38 12.57
N VAL A 27 24.08 -8.50 13.53
CA VAL A 27 22.75 -7.97 13.82
C VAL A 27 22.46 -7.04 12.65
N ASN A 28 21.60 -7.47 11.73
CA ASN A 28 21.10 -6.61 10.67
C ASN A 28 20.53 -5.35 11.32
N LYS A 29 21.14 -4.20 11.03
CA LYS A 29 20.63 -2.90 11.47
C LYS A 29 19.44 -2.57 10.58
N TYR A 30 18.28 -2.39 11.18
CA TYR A 30 17.06 -1.97 10.48
C TYR A 30 16.66 -0.57 10.94
N VAL A 31 16.10 0.19 10.02
CA VAL A 31 15.47 1.48 10.29
C VAL A 31 13.98 1.30 10.03
N THR A 32 13.16 1.56 11.04
CA THR A 32 11.70 1.47 10.93
C THR A 32 11.09 2.85 11.11
N THR A 33 10.26 3.27 10.17
CA THR A 33 9.50 4.51 10.23
C THR A 33 8.01 4.20 10.17
N LEU A 34 7.22 5.01 10.88
CA LEU A 34 5.79 4.81 10.99
C LEU A 34 5.11 6.18 10.98
N ILE A 35 4.01 6.30 10.23
CA ILE A 35 3.22 7.53 10.17
C ILE A 35 1.84 7.25 10.76
N ASP A 36 1.47 8.05 11.75
CA ASP A 36 0.16 8.01 12.39
C ASP A 36 -0.64 9.26 12.00
N ALA A 37 -1.94 9.07 11.80
CA ALA A 37 -2.89 10.14 11.57
C ALA A 37 -3.08 10.99 12.84
N LYS A 38 -3.74 12.14 12.70
CA LYS A 38 -4.14 12.99 13.84
C LYS A 38 -5.46 12.55 14.49
N TRP A 39 -6.13 11.54 13.93
CA TRP A 39 -7.40 11.02 14.41
C TRP A 39 -7.28 9.58 14.92
N LYS A 40 -8.22 9.19 15.78
CA LYS A 40 -8.24 7.85 16.40
C LYS A 40 -8.65 6.77 15.40
N GLU A 41 -8.33 5.53 15.74
CA GLU A 41 -8.66 4.34 14.97
C GLU A 41 -10.14 4.30 14.56
N THR A 42 -10.39 3.97 13.29
CA THR A 42 -11.72 3.84 12.71
C THR A 42 -12.01 2.38 12.36
N PRO A 43 -13.24 1.86 12.58
CA PRO A 43 -13.58 0.48 12.25
C PRO A 43 -13.60 0.24 10.74
N LEU A 44 -12.93 -0.83 10.29
CA LEU A 44 -12.90 -1.22 8.88
C LEU A 44 -14.28 -1.46 8.28
N ALA A 45 -15.26 -1.89 9.08
CA ALA A 45 -16.65 -2.06 8.63
C ALA A 45 -17.30 -0.73 8.20
N LEU A 46 -17.00 0.38 8.88
CA LEU A 46 -17.52 1.69 8.52
C LEU A 46 -16.79 2.25 7.29
N GLU A 47 -15.47 2.06 7.21
CA GLU A 47 -14.71 2.42 6.00
C GLU A 47 -15.17 1.63 4.77
N ALA A 48 -15.51 0.36 4.95
CA ALA A 48 -16.11 -0.46 3.90
C ALA A 48 -17.51 0.00 3.51
N ALA A 49 -18.33 0.42 4.48
CA ALA A 49 -19.63 1.02 4.19
C ALA A 49 -19.47 2.27 3.31
N GLU A 50 -18.52 3.17 3.65
CA GLU A 50 -18.21 4.33 2.82
C GLU A 50 -17.72 3.97 1.41
N TYR A 51 -16.87 2.94 1.31
CA TYR A 51 -16.45 2.42 0.00
C TYR A 51 -17.65 1.99 -0.84
N LEU A 52 -18.56 1.22 -0.24
CA LEU A 52 -19.76 0.73 -0.91
C LEU A 52 -20.73 1.87 -1.28
N ASN A 53 -20.81 2.92 -0.47
CA ASN A 53 -21.61 4.11 -0.77
C ASN A 53 -21.12 4.82 -2.03
N ASP A 54 -19.80 5.00 -2.17
CA ASP A 54 -19.20 5.63 -3.35
C ASP A 54 -19.35 4.77 -4.62
N GLU A 55 -19.43 3.44 -4.50
CA GLU A 55 -19.76 2.55 -5.62
C GLU A 55 -21.24 2.63 -5.99
N ASN A 56 -22.13 2.45 -5.01
CA ASN A 56 -23.56 2.61 -5.17
C ASN A 56 -24.22 2.85 -3.80
N PRO A 57 -24.96 3.96 -3.59
CA PRO A 57 -25.67 4.21 -2.33
C PRO A 57 -26.64 3.09 -1.92
N SER A 58 -27.15 2.31 -2.88
CA SER A 58 -27.99 1.14 -2.58
C SER A 58 -27.20 0.02 -1.89
N TYR A 59 -25.91 -0.14 -2.18
CA TYR A 59 -25.06 -1.12 -1.52
C TYR A 59 -24.79 -0.74 -0.07
N PHE A 60 -24.62 0.56 0.21
CA PHE A 60 -24.51 1.06 1.57
C PHE A 60 -25.74 0.67 2.41
N TRP A 61 -26.95 0.94 1.92
CA TRP A 61 -28.16 0.60 2.70
C TRP A 61 -28.38 -0.91 2.85
N LYS A 62 -28.04 -1.71 1.83
CA LYS A 62 -28.06 -3.18 1.95
C LYS A 62 -27.02 -3.68 2.97
N PHE A 63 -25.87 -3.02 3.06
CA PHE A 63 -24.83 -3.30 4.05
C PHE A 63 -25.35 -3.00 5.44
N VAL A 64 -25.93 -1.82 5.65
CA VAL A 64 -26.58 -1.42 6.91
C VAL A 64 -27.66 -2.43 7.31
N ASP A 65 -28.57 -2.78 6.41
CA ASP A 65 -29.64 -3.76 6.66
C ASP A 65 -29.08 -5.14 7.10
N THR A 66 -27.99 -5.58 6.48
CA THR A 66 -27.40 -6.90 6.73
C THR A 66 -26.63 -6.95 8.06
N PHE A 67 -25.86 -5.91 8.36
CA PHE A 67 -25.03 -5.84 9.56
C PHE A 67 -25.73 -5.19 10.75
N ALA A 68 -26.96 -4.71 10.61
CA ALA A 68 -27.74 -4.11 11.70
C ALA A 68 -27.90 -5.04 12.91
N ASN A 69 -28.08 -6.35 12.67
CA ASN A 69 -28.27 -7.38 13.71
C ASN A 69 -26.96 -8.11 14.08
N TYR A 70 -25.86 -7.85 13.38
CA TYR A 70 -24.60 -8.53 13.61
C TYR A 70 -23.75 -7.71 14.59
N ASP A 71 -23.48 -8.24 15.79
CA ASP A 71 -22.64 -7.51 16.77
C ASP A 71 -21.17 -7.56 16.35
N LEU A 72 -20.76 -6.52 15.60
CA LEU A 72 -19.40 -6.34 15.09
C LEU A 72 -18.36 -6.12 16.21
N ARG A 73 -18.77 -5.95 17.48
CA ARG A 73 -17.83 -5.69 18.59
C ARG A 73 -17.33 -6.95 19.28
N ASN A 74 -18.09 -8.05 19.19
CA ASN A 74 -17.76 -9.31 19.87
C ASN A 74 -16.88 -10.24 19.04
N VAL A 75 -16.45 -9.80 17.85
CA VAL A 75 -15.64 -10.59 16.92
C VAL A 75 -14.30 -9.92 16.68
N THR A 76 -13.32 -10.70 16.23
CA THR A 76 -11.99 -10.18 15.92
C THR A 76 -12.02 -9.24 14.71
N GLU A 77 -11.06 -8.33 14.61
CA GLU A 77 -10.92 -7.44 13.44
C GLU A 77 -10.82 -8.21 12.13
N LYS A 78 -10.16 -9.38 12.15
CA LYS A 78 -10.07 -10.28 11.00
C LYS A 78 -11.42 -10.87 10.61
N GLU A 79 -12.19 -11.39 11.57
CA GLU A 79 -13.53 -11.93 11.30
C GLU A 79 -14.48 -10.85 10.78
N ASN A 80 -14.39 -9.63 11.32
CA ASN A 80 -15.10 -8.46 10.79
C ASN A 80 -14.72 -8.19 9.33
N TYR A 81 -13.43 -8.14 9.03
CA TYR A 81 -12.93 -7.96 7.68
C TYR A 81 -13.44 -9.05 6.74
N ASP A 82 -13.31 -10.33 7.13
CA ASP A 82 -13.73 -11.47 6.31
C ASP A 82 -15.25 -11.43 6.05
N ALA A 83 -16.07 -11.06 7.04
CA ALA A 83 -17.52 -10.91 6.88
C ALA A 83 -17.88 -9.76 5.93
N VAL A 84 -17.19 -8.62 6.04
CA VAL A 84 -17.38 -7.45 5.17
C VAL A 84 -17.00 -7.78 3.72
N ILE A 85 -15.88 -8.47 3.50
CA ILE A 85 -15.45 -8.90 2.16
C ILE A 85 -16.45 -9.92 1.58
N ALA A 86 -16.91 -10.90 2.37
CA ALA A 86 -17.91 -11.87 1.94
C ALA A 86 -19.26 -11.20 1.58
N PHE A 87 -19.60 -10.08 2.23
CA PHE A 87 -20.74 -9.26 1.82
C PHE A 87 -20.47 -8.56 0.48
N ALA A 88 -19.30 -7.92 0.34
CA ALA A 88 -18.93 -7.18 -0.86
C ALA A 88 -18.91 -8.07 -2.12
N GLU A 89 -18.42 -9.31 -2.00
CA GLU A 89 -18.39 -10.31 -3.08
C GLU A 89 -19.77 -10.67 -3.65
N LYS A 90 -20.88 -10.36 -2.94
CA LYS A 90 -22.24 -10.56 -3.45
C LYS A 90 -22.68 -9.48 -4.44
N TYR A 91 -22.04 -8.32 -4.41
CA TYR A 91 -22.46 -7.13 -5.17
C TYR A 91 -21.39 -6.59 -6.10
N LEU A 92 -20.11 -6.83 -5.78
CA LEU A 92 -18.95 -6.37 -6.51
C LEU A 92 -18.29 -7.54 -7.26
N SER A 93 -17.69 -7.24 -8.40
CA SER A 93 -16.87 -8.18 -9.17
C SER A 93 -15.55 -8.51 -8.44
N GLN A 94 -14.88 -9.58 -8.83
CA GLN A 94 -13.59 -9.96 -8.25
C GLN A 94 -12.55 -8.82 -8.33
N SER A 95 -12.54 -8.06 -9.43
CA SER A 95 -11.64 -6.91 -9.63
C SER A 95 -12.02 -5.73 -8.74
N GLU A 96 -13.32 -5.46 -8.58
CA GLU A 96 -13.83 -4.40 -7.69
C GLU A 96 -13.51 -4.73 -6.23
N VAL A 97 -13.67 -5.99 -5.83
CA VAL A 97 -13.29 -6.47 -4.49
C VAL A 97 -11.77 -6.34 -4.27
N ALA A 98 -10.94 -6.64 -5.28
CA ALA A 98 -9.49 -6.45 -5.17
C ALA A 98 -9.11 -4.98 -4.92
N LEU A 99 -9.73 -4.03 -5.63
CA LEU A 99 -9.55 -2.60 -5.38
C LEU A 99 -10.08 -2.18 -4.01
N MET A 100 -11.20 -2.75 -3.55
CA MET A 100 -11.72 -2.51 -2.21
C MET A 100 -10.74 -2.95 -1.13
N LYS A 101 -10.12 -4.14 -1.27
CA LYS A 101 -9.10 -4.64 -0.34
C LYS A 101 -7.89 -3.71 -0.29
N LEU A 102 -7.47 -3.17 -1.43
CA LEU A 102 -6.39 -2.19 -1.49
C LEU A 102 -6.80 -0.87 -0.82
N GLY A 103 -8.01 -0.35 -1.09
CA GLY A 103 -8.53 0.86 -0.47
C GLY A 103 -8.66 0.77 1.05
N LEU A 104 -9.10 -0.37 1.57
CA LEU A 104 -9.15 -0.66 3.00
C LEU A 104 -7.74 -0.75 3.61
N SER A 105 -6.78 -1.32 2.89
CA SER A 105 -5.39 -1.41 3.35
C SER A 105 -4.74 -0.02 3.42
N LEU A 106 -5.09 0.87 2.49
CA LEU A 106 -4.66 2.27 2.45
C LEU A 106 -5.45 3.20 3.39
N ARG A 107 -6.50 2.69 4.05
CA ARG A 107 -7.35 3.46 4.98
C ARG A 107 -7.96 4.73 4.36
N ILE A 108 -8.32 4.66 3.07
CA ILE A 108 -8.74 5.84 2.28
C ILE A 108 -10.02 6.49 2.81
N TYR A 109 -10.88 5.73 3.49
CA TYR A 109 -12.15 6.23 4.05
C TYR A 109 -12.07 6.58 5.54
N SER A 110 -10.93 6.34 6.20
CA SER A 110 -10.76 6.63 7.63
C SER A 110 -11.04 8.09 7.98
N ALA A 111 -10.56 9.04 7.16
CA ALA A 111 -10.79 10.46 7.35
C ALA A 111 -12.27 10.86 7.19
N ARG A 112 -13.03 10.16 6.34
CA ARG A 112 -14.46 10.39 6.16
C ARG A 112 -15.28 9.86 7.34
N VAL A 113 -14.92 8.69 7.86
CA VAL A 113 -15.52 8.17 9.10
C VAL A 113 -15.22 9.10 10.28
N GLU A 114 -13.99 9.62 10.36
CA GLU A 114 -13.64 10.62 11.38
C GLU A 114 -14.44 11.90 11.24
N MET A 115 -14.64 12.39 10.01
CA MET A 115 -15.42 13.60 9.75
C MET A 115 -16.85 13.47 10.34
N PHE A 116 -17.54 12.35 10.14
CA PHE A 116 -18.86 12.13 10.74
C PHE A 116 -18.81 12.09 12.27
N THR A 117 -17.77 11.47 12.82
CA THR A 117 -17.56 11.45 14.27
C THR A 117 -17.35 12.86 14.82
N GLN A 118 -16.57 13.69 14.13
CA GLN A 118 -16.36 15.09 14.51
C GLN A 118 -17.65 15.91 14.38
N MET A 119 -18.49 15.66 13.38
CA MET A 119 -19.83 16.27 13.28
C MET A 119 -20.70 15.93 14.49
N ALA A 120 -20.62 14.69 15.00
CA ALA A 120 -21.35 14.28 16.20
C ALA A 120 -20.82 14.96 17.47
N GLU A 121 -19.50 15.04 17.64
CA GLU A 121 -18.88 15.73 18.78
C GLU A 121 -19.21 17.23 18.80
N ASN A 122 -19.22 17.89 17.64
CA ASN A 122 -19.61 19.31 17.53
C ASN A 122 -21.07 19.58 17.97
N LYS A 123 -21.92 18.55 17.99
CA LYS A 123 -23.30 18.61 18.49
C LYS A 123 -23.42 18.12 19.94
N ASN A 124 -22.30 17.88 20.63
CA ASN A 124 -22.22 17.37 22.01
C ASN A 124 -23.00 16.06 22.23
N ILE A 125 -23.02 15.19 21.22
CA ILE A 125 -23.75 13.91 21.25
C ILE A 125 -23.17 12.96 22.31
N SER A 126 -21.88 13.08 22.62
CA SER A 126 -21.19 12.30 23.65
C SER A 126 -21.77 12.46 25.06
N VAL A 127 -22.53 13.52 25.34
CA VAL A 127 -23.18 13.77 26.64
C VAL A 127 -24.30 12.75 26.94
N PHE A 128 -24.93 12.20 25.90
CA PHE A 128 -26.07 11.27 26.07
C PHE A 128 -25.65 9.85 26.45
N ASP A 129 -24.34 9.54 26.43
CA ASP A 129 -23.76 8.25 26.84
C ASP A 129 -24.47 7.01 26.24
N CYS A 130 -24.95 7.10 25.00
CA CYS A 130 -25.67 6.02 24.34
C CYS A 130 -25.10 5.72 22.95
N TYR A 131 -25.25 4.48 22.47
CA TYR A 131 -24.68 4.05 21.18
C TYR A 131 -25.40 4.66 19.96
N ASN A 132 -26.68 4.97 20.13
CA ASN A 132 -27.57 5.40 19.07
C ASN A 132 -28.33 6.65 19.54
N VAL A 133 -28.04 7.79 18.92
CA VAL A 133 -28.69 9.07 19.21
C VAL A 133 -29.44 9.52 17.98
N VAL A 134 -30.71 9.86 18.13
CA VAL A 134 -31.54 10.36 17.02
C VAL A 134 -31.80 11.84 17.22
N ASN A 135 -31.58 12.64 16.18
CA ASN A 135 -32.00 14.03 16.11
C ASN A 135 -33.33 14.12 15.34
N VAL A 136 -34.39 14.51 16.06
CA VAL A 136 -35.73 14.74 15.53
C VAL A 136 -36.01 16.24 15.62
N GLY A 137 -35.83 16.98 14.52
CA GLY A 137 -36.18 18.40 14.45
C GLY A 137 -35.45 19.30 15.46
N GLY A 138 -34.20 18.96 15.81
CA GLY A 138 -33.37 19.68 16.79
C GLY A 138 -33.35 19.06 18.19
N VAL A 139 -34.24 18.11 18.49
CA VAL A 139 -34.29 17.39 19.76
C VAL A 139 -33.56 16.06 19.64
N PHE A 140 -32.65 15.78 20.57
CA PHE A 140 -31.88 14.55 20.60
C PHE A 140 -32.49 13.55 21.60
N THR A 141 -32.60 12.28 21.21
CA THR A 141 -33.07 11.19 22.07
C THR A 141 -32.29 9.90 21.84
N CYS A 142 -32.17 9.09 22.90
CA CYS A 142 -31.63 7.72 22.89
C CYS A 142 -32.71 6.66 23.09
N SER A 143 -33.99 7.04 23.20
CA SER A 143 -35.11 6.14 23.48
C SER A 143 -35.96 5.92 22.24
N LEU A 144 -36.36 4.67 22.00
CA LEU A 144 -37.29 4.32 20.91
C LEU A 144 -38.70 4.85 21.19
N GLU A 145 -39.09 4.92 22.46
CA GLU A 145 -40.41 5.40 22.89
C GLU A 145 -40.52 6.91 22.64
N GLU A 146 -39.53 7.69 23.12
CA GLU A 146 -39.46 9.13 22.88
C GLU A 146 -39.33 9.45 21.39
N LEU A 147 -38.57 8.66 20.63
CA LEU A 147 -38.50 8.80 19.17
C LEU A 147 -39.88 8.68 18.53
N GLU A 148 -40.71 7.74 18.97
CA GLU A 148 -42.06 7.54 18.44
C GLU A 148 -42.98 8.71 18.80
N GLU A 149 -42.91 9.19 20.04
CA GLU A 149 -43.65 10.37 20.49
C GLU A 149 -43.25 11.61 19.67
N LEU A 150 -41.95 11.90 19.55
CA LEU A 150 -41.44 13.02 18.77
C LEU A 150 -41.80 12.87 17.29
N ALA A 151 -41.68 11.66 16.72
CA ALA A 151 -42.03 11.35 15.33
C ALA A 151 -43.55 11.42 15.05
N SER A 152 -44.40 11.34 16.09
CA SER A 152 -45.84 11.50 15.97
C SER A 152 -46.25 12.98 15.94
N GLN A 153 -45.59 13.80 16.77
CA GLN A 153 -45.78 15.26 16.84
C GLN A 153 -45.37 15.98 15.54
N VAL A 154 -44.52 15.35 14.72
CA VAL A 154 -44.10 15.85 13.40
C VAL A 154 -45.28 16.22 12.49
N ARG A 155 -46.48 15.66 12.68
CA ARG A 155 -47.66 16.00 11.86
C ARG A 155 -48.33 17.32 12.24
N ASP A 156 -48.19 17.80 13.47
CA ASP A 156 -49.11 18.80 14.03
C ASP A 156 -48.49 20.20 14.23
N THR A 157 -47.16 20.32 14.27
CA THR A 157 -46.46 21.60 14.53
C THR A 157 -45.55 22.00 13.36
N TYR A 158 -46.04 22.90 12.50
CA TYR A 158 -45.22 23.50 11.44
C TYR A 158 -44.23 24.57 11.97
N ASP A 159 -44.47 25.13 13.17
CA ASP A 159 -43.76 26.32 13.68
C ASP A 159 -42.51 26.03 14.55
N THR A 160 -42.20 24.77 14.89
CA THR A 160 -41.09 24.45 15.85
C THR A 160 -40.05 23.47 15.30
N TRP A 161 -40.15 23.05 14.04
CA TRP A 161 -39.23 22.09 13.45
C TRP A 161 -37.92 22.76 13.04
N LEU A 162 -36.85 22.55 13.82
CA LEU A 162 -35.51 22.99 13.41
C LEU A 162 -34.98 22.02 12.35
N HIS A 163 -34.72 22.54 11.15
CA HIS A 163 -34.08 21.75 10.11
C HIS A 163 -32.63 21.46 10.52
N PRO A 164 -32.24 20.19 10.68
CA PRO A 164 -30.85 19.88 10.97
C PRO A 164 -29.98 20.19 9.76
N ASP A 165 -28.75 20.65 10.01
CA ASP A 165 -27.76 20.89 8.95
C ASP A 165 -27.53 19.59 8.18
N THR A 166 -27.69 19.63 6.86
CA THR A 166 -27.38 18.49 5.98
C THR A 166 -26.30 18.83 4.98
N TYR A 167 -25.54 17.82 4.60
CA TYR A 167 -24.38 17.93 3.73
C TYR A 167 -24.51 16.97 2.54
N SER A 168 -23.70 17.18 1.49
CA SER A 168 -23.68 16.32 0.30
C SER A 168 -23.20 14.90 0.61
N VAL A 169 -22.36 14.76 1.63
CA VAL A 169 -21.81 13.48 2.10
C VAL A 169 -22.80 12.64 2.91
N ASP A 170 -23.96 13.20 3.30
CA ASP A 170 -24.92 12.49 4.14
C ASP A 170 -25.55 11.28 3.43
N HIS A 171 -25.64 10.15 4.16
CA HIS A 171 -26.33 8.96 3.69
C HIS A 171 -27.84 9.14 3.81
N ARG A 172 -28.50 9.44 2.70
CA ARG A 172 -29.96 9.61 2.64
C ARG A 172 -30.62 8.28 2.26
N TYR A 173 -31.61 7.87 3.05
CA TYR A 173 -32.43 6.71 2.72
C TYR A 173 -33.31 7.04 1.52
N HIS A 174 -33.41 6.10 0.56
CA HIS A 174 -34.11 6.35 -0.69
C HIS A 174 -35.62 6.46 -0.44
N THR A 175 -36.14 7.69 -0.45
CA THR A 175 -37.58 7.98 -0.47
C THR A 175 -37.93 8.66 -1.79
N SER A 176 -39.03 8.22 -2.41
CA SER A 176 -39.58 8.77 -3.65
C SER A 176 -40.10 10.20 -3.51
N GLN A 177 -40.25 10.70 -2.28
CA GLN A 177 -40.70 12.06 -1.99
C GLN A 177 -39.65 12.77 -1.13
N GLN A 178 -39.14 13.91 -1.63
CA GLN A 178 -38.31 14.81 -0.85
C GLN A 178 -39.20 15.53 0.17
N SER A 179 -39.13 15.11 1.42
CA SER A 179 -39.81 15.78 2.53
C SER A 179 -38.88 16.76 3.23
N GLU A 180 -39.39 17.87 3.71
CA GLU A 180 -38.59 18.83 4.49
C GLU A 180 -38.27 18.32 5.91
N LYS A 181 -38.94 17.23 6.32
CA LYS A 181 -38.79 16.62 7.65
C LYS A 181 -37.64 15.62 7.64
N ILE A 182 -36.54 16.00 8.28
CA ILE A 182 -35.29 15.24 8.30
C ILE A 182 -35.05 14.70 9.70
N ILE A 183 -34.83 13.38 9.80
CA ILE A 183 -34.42 12.72 11.03
C ILE A 183 -33.03 12.10 10.82
N ILE A 184 -32.09 12.42 11.70
CA ILE A 184 -30.71 11.95 11.62
C ILE A 184 -30.43 10.96 12.73
N LEU A 185 -30.05 9.73 12.37
CA LEU A 185 -29.48 8.75 13.29
C LEU A 185 -27.97 8.91 13.34
N TYR A 186 -27.44 9.17 14.52
CA TYR A 186 -26.03 9.04 14.86
C TYR A 186 -25.83 7.68 15.52
N GLY A 187 -25.12 6.78 14.85
CA GLY A 187 -24.82 5.48 15.43
C GLY A 187 -23.76 4.72 14.66
N GLN A 188 -23.28 3.64 15.26
CA GLN A 188 -22.37 2.68 14.63
C GLN A 188 -23.15 1.39 14.33
N ILE A 189 -23.02 0.90 13.09
CA ILE A 189 -23.61 -0.36 12.65
C ILE A 189 -23.09 -1.50 13.54
N GLY A 190 -23.97 -2.43 13.90
CA GLY A 190 -23.62 -3.57 14.75
C GLY A 190 -23.50 -3.25 16.25
N THR A 191 -23.93 -2.05 16.69
CA THR A 191 -24.06 -1.73 18.12
C THR A 191 -25.43 -2.13 18.69
N PRO A 192 -25.58 -2.27 20.02
CA PRO A 192 -26.85 -2.65 20.64
C PRO A 192 -27.97 -1.68 20.30
N LYS A 193 -29.16 -2.23 20.01
CA LYS A 193 -30.37 -1.50 19.59
C LYS A 193 -30.27 -0.74 18.27
N PHE A 194 -29.12 -0.77 17.56
CA PHE A 194 -28.99 -0.11 16.25
C PHE A 194 -30.06 -0.58 15.27
N SER A 195 -30.28 -1.90 15.20
CA SER A 195 -31.31 -2.51 14.35
C SER A 195 -32.71 -1.97 14.65
N ASP A 196 -33.07 -1.82 15.92
CA ASP A 196 -34.39 -1.32 16.31
C ASP A 196 -34.61 0.12 15.84
N PHE A 197 -33.61 1.00 16.06
CA PHE A 197 -33.64 2.38 15.57
C PHE A 197 -33.69 2.44 14.04
N HIS A 198 -32.83 1.67 13.37
CA HIS A 198 -32.76 1.61 11.92
C HIS A 198 -34.09 1.18 11.30
N ASN A 199 -34.67 0.08 11.77
CA ASN A 199 -35.94 -0.45 11.28
C ASN A 199 -37.11 0.52 11.54
N LYS A 200 -37.12 1.19 12.70
CA LYS A 200 -38.14 2.20 13.02
C LYS A 200 -38.06 3.40 12.08
N LEU A 201 -36.86 3.94 11.85
CA LEU A 201 -36.64 5.09 10.97
C LEU A 201 -36.91 4.76 9.50
N LYS A 202 -36.55 3.55 9.06
CA LYS A 202 -36.89 3.02 7.73
C LYS A 202 -38.41 2.96 7.52
N ASN A 203 -39.14 2.38 8.47
CA ASN A 203 -40.61 2.34 8.42
C ASN A 203 -41.22 3.76 8.41
N LEU A 204 -40.69 4.68 9.23
CA LEU A 204 -41.13 6.08 9.22
C LEU A 204 -40.85 6.77 7.88
N ALA A 205 -39.71 6.49 7.24
CA ALA A 205 -39.38 7.02 5.93
C ALA A 205 -40.36 6.51 4.86
N GLU A 206 -40.67 5.21 4.86
CA GLU A 206 -41.57 4.58 3.89
C GLU A 206 -43.05 4.97 4.09
N THR A 207 -43.53 5.05 5.33
CA THR A 207 -44.95 5.28 5.64
C THR A 207 -45.33 6.75 5.79
N LYS A 208 -44.45 7.56 6.39
CA LYS A 208 -44.70 8.99 6.67
C LYS A 208 -43.93 9.91 5.72
N GLY A 209 -43.11 9.37 4.83
CA GLY A 209 -42.31 10.15 3.89
C GLY A 209 -41.26 11.03 4.59
N ILE A 210 -40.64 10.55 5.67
CA ILE A 210 -39.58 11.31 6.38
C ILE A 210 -38.23 11.08 5.68
N ASN A 211 -37.40 12.12 5.59
CA ASN A 211 -36.02 11.99 5.13
C ASN A 211 -35.14 11.42 6.25
N TYR A 212 -34.85 10.12 6.19
CA TYR A 212 -33.94 9.44 7.11
C TYR A 212 -32.49 9.58 6.65
N ILE A 213 -31.63 10.09 7.54
CA ILE A 213 -30.18 10.17 7.34
C ILE A 213 -29.45 9.33 8.38
N LEU A 214 -28.42 8.59 7.96
CA LEU A 214 -27.49 7.89 8.84
C LEU A 214 -26.11 8.58 8.83
N ARG A 215 -25.63 8.97 10.02
CA ARG A 215 -24.26 9.46 10.25
C ARG A 215 -23.54 8.50 11.19
N HIS A 216 -22.28 8.20 10.88
CA HIS A 216 -21.46 7.36 11.75
C HIS A 216 -21.17 8.08 13.06
N TYR A 217 -21.37 7.37 14.16
CA TYR A 217 -21.02 7.85 15.49
C TYR A 217 -20.44 6.70 16.31
N LEU A 218 -19.25 6.94 16.87
CA LEU A 218 -18.51 5.95 17.63
C LEU A 218 -18.42 6.40 19.09
N LYS A 219 -19.18 5.74 19.95
CA LYS A 219 -19.12 5.95 21.40
C LYS A 219 -17.79 5.45 21.98
N ASP A 220 -17.48 4.18 21.73
CA ASP A 220 -16.29 3.53 22.27
C ASP A 220 -15.15 3.60 21.23
N ARG A 221 -14.15 4.46 21.48
CA ARG A 221 -13.02 4.68 20.57
C ARG A 221 -11.72 4.17 21.18
N SER A 222 -10.87 3.55 20.36
CA SER A 222 -9.50 3.23 20.76
C SER A 222 -8.69 4.52 20.93
N ASP A 223 -7.77 4.56 21.89
CA ASP A 223 -6.84 5.69 22.05
C ASP A 223 -5.68 5.67 21.05
N LYS A 224 -5.61 4.64 20.20
CA LYS A 224 -4.63 4.57 19.12
C LYS A 224 -5.08 5.42 17.95
N ASN A 225 -4.12 6.06 17.30
CA ASN A 225 -4.35 6.75 16.03
C ASN A 225 -4.27 5.78 14.86
N VAL A 226 -4.96 6.11 13.77
CA VAL A 226 -4.90 5.33 12.53
C VAL A 226 -3.47 5.35 12.00
N ARG A 227 -2.89 4.17 11.75
CA ARG A 227 -1.63 4.05 11.00
C ARG A 227 -1.92 4.30 9.53
N LEU A 228 -1.23 5.27 8.94
CA LEU A 228 -1.38 5.58 7.53
C LEU A 228 -0.46 4.72 6.68
N SER A 229 -0.89 4.49 5.43
CA SER A 229 -0.15 3.79 4.38
C SER A 229 -0.13 4.63 3.10
N GLY A 230 0.62 4.21 2.10
CA GLY A 230 0.70 4.92 0.81
C GLY A 230 1.79 6.00 0.73
N TYR A 231 2.77 5.97 1.64
CA TYR A 231 3.96 6.83 1.58
C TYR A 231 5.22 6.01 1.28
N GLY A 232 6.19 6.64 0.62
CA GLY A 232 7.54 6.12 0.44
C GLY A 232 8.49 6.65 1.53
N VAL A 233 9.51 5.86 1.87
CA VAL A 233 10.56 6.27 2.79
C VAL A 233 11.87 6.10 2.05
N GLU A 234 12.64 7.19 1.97
CA GLU A 234 13.97 7.15 1.39
C GLU A 234 15.04 7.41 2.46
N LEU A 235 16.18 6.74 2.31
CA LEU A 235 17.38 7.02 3.09
C LEU A 235 18.38 7.72 2.20
N GLN A 236 18.34 9.05 2.21
CA GLN A 236 19.23 9.86 1.39
C GLN A 236 20.65 9.87 1.95
N MET A 237 21.62 9.53 1.11
CA MET A 237 23.04 9.66 1.44
C MET A 237 23.49 11.11 1.29
N LYS A 238 23.82 11.78 2.40
CA LYS A 238 24.28 13.19 2.38
C LYS A 238 25.71 13.40 1.85
N SER A 239 26.56 12.37 1.87
CA SER A 239 27.96 12.46 1.45
C SER A 239 28.23 11.50 0.29
N THR A 240 27.81 11.89 -0.90
CA THR A 240 28.13 11.21 -2.17
C THR A 240 29.46 11.71 -2.77
N GLU A 241 29.91 12.90 -2.36
CA GLU A 241 31.05 13.63 -2.94
C GLU A 241 32.41 12.97 -2.67
N TYR A 242 32.58 12.31 -1.51
CA TYR A 242 33.87 11.70 -1.11
C TYR A 242 34.20 10.37 -1.82
N LYS A 243 33.42 9.94 -2.83
CA LYS A 243 33.63 8.66 -3.53
C LYS A 243 33.86 8.78 -5.03
N ALA A 244 33.63 9.94 -5.64
CA ALA A 244 34.08 10.20 -7.00
C ALA A 244 35.55 10.62 -6.92
N THR A 245 36.45 9.73 -7.29
CA THR A 245 37.87 10.09 -7.43
C THR A 245 37.99 11.06 -8.59
N ASP A 246 38.69 12.17 -8.37
CA ASP A 246 38.93 13.23 -9.36
C ASP A 246 39.59 12.67 -10.64
N ASP A 247 38.96 12.92 -11.78
CA ASP A 247 39.19 12.33 -13.11
C ASP A 247 40.25 13.09 -13.94
N SER A 248 41.20 13.76 -13.29
CA SER A 248 42.09 14.72 -13.97
C SER A 248 43.18 14.11 -14.90
N ASP A 249 43.30 12.79 -15.07
CA ASP A 249 44.47 12.17 -15.74
C ASP A 249 44.20 11.11 -16.85
N ILE A 250 43.00 10.97 -17.43
CA ILE A 250 42.72 9.83 -18.34
C ILE A 250 42.03 10.20 -19.66
N LYS A 251 42.51 11.23 -20.37
CA LYS A 251 42.15 11.44 -21.79
C LYS A 251 43.16 10.93 -22.82
N ASP A 252 44.29 10.37 -22.42
CA ASP A 252 45.39 10.05 -23.35
C ASP A 252 45.68 8.55 -23.59
N ASN A 253 44.73 7.63 -23.39
CA ASN A 253 44.96 6.20 -23.69
C ASN A 253 43.82 5.52 -24.49
N ALA A 254 43.32 6.17 -25.54
CA ALA A 254 42.35 5.59 -26.47
C ALA A 254 42.98 4.64 -27.53
N GLY A 255 44.02 3.88 -27.18
CA GLY A 255 44.80 3.13 -28.18
C GLY A 255 45.60 1.93 -27.69
N LYS A 256 45.17 1.24 -26.62
CA LYS A 256 45.74 -0.08 -26.27
C LYS A 256 44.65 -1.08 -25.95
N ASP A 257 44.84 -2.26 -26.53
CA ASP A 257 44.00 -3.42 -26.49
C ASP A 257 43.50 -3.79 -25.09
N SER A 258 42.30 -4.35 -25.10
CA SER A 258 41.63 -5.08 -24.02
C SER A 258 42.56 -6.08 -23.35
N GLU A 259 43.13 -5.72 -22.20
CA GLU A 259 43.57 -6.62 -21.12
C GLU A 259 44.33 -5.79 -20.06
N THR A 260 43.59 -5.07 -19.22
CA THR A 260 44.15 -4.44 -18.02
C THR A 260 43.20 -4.62 -16.84
N THR A 261 43.40 -5.76 -16.20
CA THR A 261 43.41 -6.00 -14.76
C THR A 261 42.33 -5.33 -13.89
N ASN A 262 41.44 -6.20 -13.37
CA ASN A 262 40.53 -5.98 -12.24
C ASN A 262 41.25 -5.76 -10.89
N ASP A 263 42.43 -5.13 -10.87
CA ASP A 263 43.36 -5.15 -9.73
C ASP A 263 42.81 -4.48 -8.45
N SER A 264 41.79 -3.61 -8.55
CA SER A 264 41.27 -2.89 -7.36
C SER A 264 40.02 -3.52 -6.73
N MET A 265 39.56 -4.70 -7.18
CA MET A 265 38.26 -5.27 -6.78
C MET A 265 38.32 -6.75 -6.33
N GLU A 266 39.53 -7.29 -6.10
CA GLU A 266 39.77 -8.73 -5.87
C GLU A 266 39.96 -9.12 -4.40
N GLU A 267 40.08 -8.14 -3.51
CA GLU A 267 40.13 -8.32 -2.06
C GLU A 267 38.83 -7.81 -1.42
N ILE A 268 38.04 -8.74 -0.86
CA ILE A 268 36.76 -8.42 -0.21
C ILE A 268 36.87 -8.87 1.25
N ASP A 269 36.68 -7.95 2.20
CA ASP A 269 36.81 -8.19 3.63
C ASP A 269 38.14 -8.90 4.02
N GLY A 270 39.25 -8.59 3.32
CA GLY A 270 40.56 -9.21 3.53
C GLY A 270 40.76 -10.57 2.85
N ILE A 271 39.84 -10.98 1.98
CA ILE A 271 39.90 -12.24 1.23
C ILE A 271 40.30 -11.95 -0.22
N ASN A 272 41.49 -12.40 -0.63
CA ASN A 272 41.94 -12.33 -2.02
C ASN A 272 41.41 -13.52 -2.84
N PHE A 273 40.40 -13.25 -3.67
CA PHE A 273 39.74 -14.28 -4.47
C PHE A 273 40.61 -14.82 -5.62
N VAL A 274 41.61 -14.07 -6.09
CA VAL A 274 42.55 -14.56 -7.11
C VAL A 274 43.45 -15.64 -6.54
N THR A 275 43.98 -15.42 -5.34
CA THR A 275 44.79 -16.43 -4.66
C THR A 275 43.95 -17.67 -4.36
N LEU A 276 42.70 -17.51 -3.91
CA LEU A 276 41.78 -18.64 -3.67
C LEU A 276 41.45 -19.43 -4.95
N LYS A 277 41.18 -18.76 -6.07
CA LYS A 277 40.91 -19.42 -7.35
C LYS A 277 42.14 -20.14 -7.92
N LYS A 278 43.34 -19.62 -7.65
CA LYS A 278 44.61 -20.30 -7.99
C LYS A 278 44.85 -21.54 -7.12
N LEU A 279 44.51 -21.48 -5.83
CA LEU A 279 44.67 -22.59 -4.88
C LEU A 279 43.61 -23.69 -5.03
N PHE A 280 42.40 -23.33 -5.46
CA PHE A 280 41.28 -24.26 -5.66
C PHE A 280 40.68 -24.12 -7.08
N PRO A 281 41.37 -24.62 -8.12
CA PRO A 281 40.90 -24.53 -9.50
C PRO A 281 39.54 -25.23 -9.73
N ASP A 282 39.29 -26.32 -9.01
CA ASP A 282 38.08 -27.13 -9.17
C ASP A 282 36.82 -26.45 -8.59
N LYS A 283 36.98 -25.39 -7.79
CA LYS A 283 35.89 -24.72 -7.05
C LYS A 283 35.64 -23.28 -7.50
N GLN A 284 36.07 -22.89 -8.70
CA GLN A 284 35.90 -21.52 -9.18
C GLN A 284 34.45 -21.03 -9.17
N SER A 285 33.49 -21.87 -9.58
CA SER A 285 32.07 -21.50 -9.60
C SER A 285 31.49 -21.25 -8.20
N GLU A 286 31.93 -22.02 -7.20
CA GLU A 286 31.53 -21.85 -5.80
C GLU A 286 32.18 -20.58 -5.21
N LEU A 287 33.44 -20.31 -5.55
CA LEU A 287 34.15 -19.10 -5.14
C LEU A 287 33.53 -17.85 -5.75
N ASP A 288 33.05 -17.90 -6.98
CA ASP A 288 32.34 -16.80 -7.61
C ASP A 288 31.00 -16.51 -6.90
N LYS A 289 30.25 -17.55 -6.55
CA LYS A 289 29.02 -17.41 -5.75
C LYS A 289 29.29 -16.81 -4.38
N LEU A 290 30.34 -17.28 -3.70
CA LEU A 290 30.74 -16.74 -2.39
C LEU A 290 31.16 -15.27 -2.51
N GLN A 291 31.91 -14.92 -3.55
CA GLN A 291 32.35 -13.56 -3.79
C GLN A 291 31.17 -12.60 -4.02
N ILE A 292 30.18 -13.03 -4.82
CA ILE A 292 28.94 -12.27 -5.05
C ILE A 292 28.19 -12.11 -3.73
N HIS A 293 28.05 -13.19 -2.95
CA HIS A 293 27.36 -13.16 -1.66
C HIS A 293 28.01 -12.19 -0.67
N LEU A 294 29.34 -12.15 -0.58
CA LEU A 294 30.04 -11.23 0.31
C LEU A 294 29.85 -9.77 -0.11
N LEU A 295 29.85 -9.49 -1.42
CA LEU A 295 29.59 -8.13 -1.93
C LEU A 295 28.15 -7.69 -1.61
N GLU A 296 27.16 -8.55 -1.83
CA GLU A 296 25.75 -8.26 -1.53
C GLU A 296 25.48 -8.11 -0.03
N THR A 297 26.24 -8.84 0.82
CA THR A 297 26.11 -8.80 2.28
C THR A 297 27.02 -7.75 2.94
N SER A 298 27.82 -7.02 2.14
CA SER A 298 28.66 -5.95 2.65
C SER A 298 27.81 -4.70 2.94
N HIS A 299 27.89 -4.18 4.17
CA HIS A 299 27.20 -2.94 4.55
C HIS A 299 28.00 -1.69 4.13
N GLU A 300 29.22 -1.88 3.64
CA GLU A 300 30.06 -0.79 3.15
C GLU A 300 29.80 -0.53 1.67
N ILE A 301 29.17 0.60 1.39
CA ILE A 301 29.06 1.11 0.03
C ILE A 301 30.48 1.48 -0.43
N GLY A 302 31.13 0.66 -1.23
CA GLY A 302 32.46 1.04 -1.71
C GLY A 302 32.40 2.07 -2.83
N ALA A 303 33.49 2.83 -2.98
CA ALA A 303 33.64 3.79 -4.06
C ALA A 303 33.64 3.09 -5.42
N LEU A 304 32.97 3.70 -6.40
CA LEU A 304 32.91 3.25 -7.78
C LEU A 304 33.59 4.30 -8.67
N LYS A 305 34.26 3.84 -9.73
CA LYS A 305 34.92 4.73 -10.69
C LYS A 305 33.90 5.25 -11.71
N VAL A 306 34.11 6.45 -12.24
CA VAL A 306 33.12 7.17 -13.07
C VAL A 306 32.64 6.37 -14.28
N TRP A 307 33.53 5.68 -14.99
CA TRP A 307 33.15 4.85 -16.15
C TRP A 307 32.31 3.62 -15.79
N GLN A 308 32.42 3.13 -14.55
CA GLN A 308 31.62 1.98 -14.10
C GLN A 308 30.14 2.36 -13.99
N PHE A 309 29.82 3.65 -13.81
CA PHE A 309 28.44 4.12 -13.76
C PHE A 309 27.75 4.12 -15.13
N GLN A 310 28.50 4.22 -16.23
CA GLN A 310 27.92 4.38 -17.57
C GLN A 310 27.10 3.16 -18.02
N GLU A 311 27.47 1.95 -17.58
CA GLU A 311 26.80 0.71 -18.00
C GLU A 311 25.88 0.11 -16.93
N LEU A 312 25.77 0.71 -15.74
CA LEU A 312 25.01 0.14 -14.61
C LEU A 312 23.54 -0.12 -14.95
N SER A 313 22.90 0.77 -15.71
CA SER A 313 21.50 0.60 -16.13
C SER A 313 21.32 -0.62 -17.04
N HIS A 314 22.24 -0.83 -17.98
CA HIS A 314 22.25 -2.01 -18.85
C HIS A 314 22.53 -3.30 -18.07
N GLN A 315 23.45 -3.24 -17.10
CA GLN A 315 23.78 -4.37 -16.23
C GLN A 315 22.62 -4.78 -15.32
N ALA A 316 21.91 -3.79 -14.77
CA ALA A 316 20.69 -4.03 -14.01
C ALA A 316 19.60 -4.68 -14.88
N ALA A 317 19.37 -4.12 -16.08
CA ALA A 317 18.40 -4.68 -17.02
C ALA A 317 18.74 -6.13 -17.41
N GLU A 318 20.00 -6.41 -17.76
CA GLU A 318 20.48 -7.75 -18.09
C GLU A 318 20.29 -8.73 -16.92
N ARG A 319 20.56 -8.30 -15.68
CA ARG A 319 20.33 -9.13 -14.49
C ARG A 319 18.85 -9.46 -14.31
N ILE A 320 17.97 -8.47 -14.49
CA ILE A 320 16.51 -8.67 -14.38
C ILE A 320 16.02 -9.62 -15.49
N MET A 321 16.45 -9.42 -16.72
CA MET A 321 16.03 -10.24 -17.87
C MET A 321 16.54 -11.68 -17.81
N ASN A 322 17.72 -11.91 -17.24
CA ASN A 322 18.26 -13.26 -17.04
C ASN A 322 17.65 -13.98 -15.83
N SER A 323 16.81 -13.31 -15.05
CA SER A 323 16.15 -13.92 -13.90
C SER A 323 14.88 -14.68 -14.31
N PRO A 324 14.43 -15.66 -13.49
CA PRO A 324 13.16 -16.34 -13.73
C PRO A 324 12.00 -15.34 -13.85
N THR A 325 11.06 -15.58 -14.78
CA THR A 325 9.94 -14.66 -15.06
C THR A 325 9.09 -14.33 -13.83
N ASN A 326 8.94 -15.28 -12.91
CA ASN A 326 8.23 -15.11 -11.64
C ASN A 326 8.99 -14.26 -10.61
N GLU A 327 10.30 -14.09 -10.77
CA GLU A 327 11.16 -13.35 -9.84
C GLU A 327 11.63 -12.00 -10.40
N ALA A 328 11.51 -11.77 -11.70
CA ALA A 328 11.99 -10.56 -12.38
C ALA A 328 11.50 -9.25 -11.71
N ILE A 329 10.22 -9.17 -11.33
CA ILE A 329 9.65 -8.00 -10.64
C ILE A 329 10.22 -7.84 -9.22
N ASN A 330 10.44 -8.94 -8.50
CA ASN A 330 11.03 -8.91 -7.16
C ASN A 330 12.49 -8.44 -7.23
N ILE A 331 13.23 -8.87 -8.24
CA ILE A 331 14.63 -8.48 -8.46
C ILE A 331 14.72 -7.02 -8.90
N LEU A 332 13.83 -6.57 -9.78
CA LEU A 332 13.69 -5.14 -10.09
C LEU A 332 13.44 -4.33 -8.81
N THR A 333 12.51 -4.79 -7.96
CA THR A 333 12.17 -4.13 -6.70
C THR A 333 13.36 -4.08 -5.75
N ASP A 334 14.09 -5.18 -5.58
CA ASP A 334 15.28 -5.24 -4.72
C ASP A 334 16.40 -4.33 -5.23
N ILE A 335 16.68 -4.36 -6.54
CA ILE A 335 17.68 -3.49 -7.16
C ILE A 335 17.28 -2.02 -6.99
N SER A 336 16.02 -1.66 -7.19
CA SER A 336 15.54 -0.28 -7.06
C SER A 336 15.56 0.21 -5.61
N GLN A 337 15.18 -0.62 -4.63
CA GLN A 337 15.15 -0.23 -3.21
C GLN A 337 16.54 -0.21 -2.58
N ASN A 338 17.45 -1.08 -3.01
CA ASN A 338 18.78 -1.28 -2.42
C ASN A 338 19.93 -0.88 -3.37
N PHE A 339 19.65 -0.02 -4.37
CA PHE A 339 20.58 0.28 -5.46
C PHE A 339 22.00 0.65 -5.01
N PRO A 340 22.21 1.54 -4.02
CA PRO A 340 23.57 1.91 -3.59
C PRO A 340 24.39 0.73 -3.04
N MET A 341 23.74 -0.28 -2.46
CA MET A 341 24.40 -1.50 -1.97
C MET A 341 24.66 -2.49 -3.11
N GLN A 342 23.72 -2.60 -4.06
CA GLN A 342 23.79 -3.55 -5.17
C GLN A 342 24.75 -3.12 -6.30
N ALA A 343 25.09 -1.83 -6.40
CA ALA A 343 25.87 -1.28 -7.51
C ALA A 343 27.19 -2.04 -7.80
N LYS A 344 27.92 -2.46 -6.75
CA LYS A 344 29.14 -3.27 -6.93
C LYS A 344 28.89 -4.65 -7.53
N SER A 345 27.81 -5.31 -7.12
CA SER A 345 27.41 -6.62 -7.65
C SER A 345 27.02 -6.49 -9.13
N LEU A 346 26.31 -5.42 -9.48
CA LEU A 346 25.83 -5.16 -10.84
C LEU A 346 26.96 -5.01 -11.86
N ILE A 347 28.08 -4.36 -11.50
CA ILE A 347 29.23 -4.14 -12.40
C ILE A 347 29.79 -5.45 -12.99
N ARG A 348 29.63 -6.58 -12.28
CA ARG A 348 30.13 -7.87 -12.73
C ARG A 348 29.22 -8.54 -13.75
N THR A 349 28.01 -8.02 -13.94
CA THR A 349 27.04 -8.56 -14.90
C THR A 349 27.53 -8.25 -16.30
N LYS A 350 27.82 -9.29 -17.08
CA LYS A 350 28.20 -9.14 -18.48
C LYS A 350 26.95 -8.90 -19.31
N VAL A 351 26.88 -7.73 -19.95
CA VAL A 351 25.76 -7.36 -20.82
C VAL A 351 25.98 -7.92 -22.22
N ASN A 352 24.96 -8.56 -22.79
CA ASN A 352 25.00 -9.05 -24.16
C ASN A 352 24.94 -7.87 -25.16
N ASN A 353 25.78 -7.92 -26.21
CA ASN A 353 25.80 -6.90 -27.26
C ASN A 353 24.48 -6.84 -28.05
N GLU A 354 23.74 -7.94 -28.15
CA GLU A 354 22.43 -7.97 -28.80
C GLU A 354 21.40 -7.17 -27.98
N MET A 355 21.37 -7.37 -26.66
CA MET A 355 20.49 -6.61 -25.75
C MET A 355 20.79 -5.10 -25.82
N LYS A 356 22.07 -4.70 -25.85
CA LYS A 356 22.45 -3.29 -26.03
C LYS A 356 21.89 -2.68 -27.32
N LYS A 357 21.91 -3.43 -28.43
CA LYS A 357 21.37 -2.96 -29.71
C LYS A 357 19.86 -2.84 -29.68
N GLU A 358 19.17 -3.82 -29.11
CA GLU A 358 17.72 -3.81 -28.96
C GLU A 358 17.24 -2.64 -28.09
N MET A 359 17.87 -2.43 -26.92
CA MET A 359 17.56 -1.31 -26.03
C MET A 359 17.71 0.04 -26.75
N LYS A 360 18.77 0.23 -27.54
CA LYS A 360 18.97 1.46 -28.33
C LYS A 360 17.89 1.65 -29.39
N LEU A 361 17.46 0.58 -30.05
CA LEU A 361 16.38 0.63 -31.03
C LEU A 361 15.06 1.03 -30.36
N ASN A 362 14.73 0.42 -29.23
CA ASN A 362 13.53 0.74 -28.45
C ASN A 362 13.57 2.20 -27.96
N GLN A 363 14.71 2.68 -27.45
CA GLN A 363 14.89 4.08 -27.07
C GLN A 363 14.64 5.04 -28.25
N ALA A 364 15.18 4.76 -29.44
CA ALA A 364 14.94 5.58 -30.62
C ALA A 364 13.47 5.57 -31.05
N MET A 365 12.81 4.41 -30.95
CA MET A 365 11.38 4.26 -31.23
C MET A 365 10.53 5.08 -30.25
N PHE A 366 10.76 4.95 -28.94
CA PHE A 366 10.02 5.67 -27.91
C PHE A 366 10.27 7.18 -27.96
N SER A 367 11.49 7.61 -28.26
CA SER A 367 11.80 9.02 -28.46
C SER A 367 11.05 9.61 -29.65
N THR A 368 10.92 8.86 -30.75
CA THR A 368 10.21 9.34 -31.96
C THR A 368 8.69 9.29 -31.82
N SER A 369 8.16 8.23 -31.20
CA SER A 369 6.70 7.96 -31.16
C SER A 369 6.00 8.57 -29.94
N LEU A 370 6.65 8.56 -28.79
CA LEU A 370 6.07 8.97 -27.50
C LEU A 370 6.79 10.17 -26.88
N ASN A 371 7.85 10.68 -27.51
CA ASN A 371 8.70 11.75 -26.99
C ASN A 371 9.32 11.42 -25.60
N ILE A 372 9.57 10.14 -25.34
CA ILE A 372 10.17 9.65 -24.08
C ILE A 372 11.68 9.57 -24.25
N GLN A 373 12.44 10.27 -23.40
CA GLN A 373 13.90 10.20 -23.37
C GLN A 373 14.38 9.06 -22.44
N PRO A 374 15.64 8.59 -22.57
CA PRO A 374 16.17 7.49 -21.75
C PRO A 374 16.15 7.72 -20.22
N THR A 375 16.04 8.97 -19.79
CA THR A 375 15.95 9.37 -18.37
C THR A 375 14.53 9.54 -17.87
N ASP A 376 13.56 9.58 -18.78
CA ASP A 376 12.17 9.88 -18.45
C ASP A 376 11.49 8.61 -17.96
N THR A 377 10.62 8.75 -16.96
CA THR A 377 9.78 7.65 -16.49
C THR A 377 8.34 7.91 -16.94
N ALA A 378 7.72 6.94 -17.59
CA ALA A 378 6.35 7.03 -18.07
C ALA A 378 5.56 5.80 -17.63
N LEU A 379 4.43 6.01 -16.96
CA LEU A 379 3.47 4.96 -16.65
C LEU A 379 2.24 5.12 -17.54
N PHE A 380 1.85 4.05 -18.21
CA PHE A 380 0.62 4.02 -19.00
C PHE A 380 -0.32 2.96 -18.44
N ILE A 381 -1.58 3.34 -18.19
CA ILE A 381 -2.64 2.42 -17.78
C ILE A 381 -3.76 2.54 -18.81
N ASN A 382 -4.05 1.45 -19.52
CA ASN A 382 -5.01 1.43 -20.62
C ASN A 382 -4.77 2.52 -21.70
N GLY A 383 -3.53 3.01 -21.85
CA GLY A 383 -3.19 4.10 -22.79
C GLY A 383 -3.23 5.51 -22.18
N LEU A 384 -3.76 5.67 -20.96
CA LEU A 384 -3.68 6.91 -20.21
C LEU A 384 -2.27 7.09 -19.63
N PHE A 385 -1.66 8.25 -19.89
CA PHE A 385 -0.36 8.62 -19.33
C PHE A 385 -0.51 9.13 -17.88
N PHE A 386 0.32 8.59 -16.99
CA PHE A 386 0.43 9.00 -15.60
C PHE A 386 1.84 9.53 -15.34
N ASP A 387 1.90 10.80 -14.95
CA ASP A 387 3.12 11.42 -14.45
C ASP A 387 3.37 10.99 -13.00
N LEU A 388 4.40 10.19 -12.79
CA LEU A 388 4.74 9.63 -11.47
C LEU A 388 5.28 10.68 -10.50
N GLU A 389 5.68 11.86 -10.97
CA GLU A 389 6.10 12.96 -10.09
C GLU A 389 4.90 13.71 -9.52
N ALA A 390 3.77 13.71 -10.24
CA ALA A 390 2.55 14.42 -9.87
C ALA A 390 1.46 13.51 -9.26
N VAL A 391 1.42 12.23 -9.65
CA VAL A 391 0.35 11.30 -9.26
C VAL A 391 0.72 10.54 -8.00
N ASP A 392 -0.08 10.69 -6.94
CA ASP A 392 0.04 9.89 -5.73
C ASP A 392 -0.73 8.55 -5.83
N VAL A 393 -0.49 7.66 -4.87
CA VAL A 393 -1.11 6.33 -4.82
C VAL A 393 -2.64 6.41 -4.72
N LEU A 394 -3.17 7.47 -4.09
CA LEU A 394 -4.61 7.65 -3.91
C LEU A 394 -5.28 8.06 -5.23
N SER A 395 -4.70 9.02 -5.95
CA SER A 395 -5.14 9.47 -7.26
C SER A 395 -5.04 8.35 -8.30
N LEU A 396 -3.99 7.53 -8.21
CA LEU A 396 -3.86 6.32 -9.02
C LEU A 396 -4.99 5.33 -8.73
N LEU A 397 -5.30 5.11 -7.45
CA LEU A 397 -6.41 4.23 -7.04
C LEU A 397 -7.76 4.74 -7.54
N GLU A 398 -8.02 6.05 -7.45
CA GLU A 398 -9.24 6.67 -7.97
C GLU A 398 -9.37 6.50 -9.49
N SER A 399 -8.27 6.70 -10.22
CA SER A 399 -8.22 6.50 -11.67
C SER A 399 -8.46 5.03 -12.05
N LEU A 400 -7.85 4.10 -11.32
CA LEU A 400 -8.10 2.66 -11.51
C LEU A 400 -9.55 2.28 -11.22
N ARG A 401 -10.18 2.90 -10.21
CA ARG A 401 -11.60 2.68 -9.90
C ARG A 401 -12.51 3.23 -11.00
N SER A 402 -12.26 4.43 -11.51
CA SER A 402 -13.06 4.99 -12.61
C SER A 402 -12.95 4.14 -13.88
N GLU A 403 -11.74 3.74 -14.24
CA GLU A 403 -11.50 2.87 -15.40
C GLU A 403 -12.18 1.52 -15.24
N LEU A 404 -12.07 0.90 -14.05
CA LEU A 404 -12.72 -0.37 -13.79
C LEU A 404 -14.24 -0.27 -13.91
N ARG A 405 -14.87 0.81 -13.44
CA ARG A 405 -16.33 1.01 -13.58
C ARG A 405 -16.75 1.10 -15.05
N VAL A 406 -15.97 1.77 -15.89
CA VAL A 406 -16.21 1.86 -17.34
C VAL A 406 -16.08 0.48 -17.97
N MET A 407 -15.00 -0.24 -17.68
CA MET A 407 -14.75 -1.59 -18.20
C MET A 407 -15.84 -2.58 -17.78
N GLU A 408 -16.28 -2.53 -16.52
CA GLU A 408 -17.36 -3.37 -15.99
C GLU A 408 -18.70 -3.07 -16.63
N SER A 409 -19.00 -1.79 -16.86
CA SER A 409 -20.23 -1.35 -17.54
C SER A 409 -20.28 -1.83 -18.99
N LEU A 410 -19.16 -1.74 -19.71
CA LEU A 410 -19.03 -2.25 -21.07
C LEU A 410 -19.11 -3.78 -21.13
N ARG A 411 -18.47 -4.48 -20.17
CA ARG A 411 -18.56 -5.93 -20.04
C ARG A 411 -20.01 -6.41 -19.88
N LYS A 412 -20.85 -5.67 -19.12
CA LYS A 412 -22.29 -5.95 -18.98
C LYS A 412 -23.05 -5.83 -20.30
N ILE A 413 -22.56 -5.05 -21.26
CA ILE A 413 -23.14 -4.86 -22.60
C ILE A 413 -22.65 -5.94 -23.59
N GLY A 414 -21.70 -6.79 -23.18
CA GLY A 414 -21.26 -7.97 -23.95
C GLY A 414 -20.03 -7.77 -24.83
N THR A 415 -19.28 -6.67 -24.64
CA THR A 415 -18.01 -6.45 -25.35
C THR A 415 -16.90 -7.33 -24.76
N ARG A 416 -16.03 -7.89 -25.64
CA ARG A 416 -14.85 -8.68 -25.22
C ARG A 416 -13.70 -7.75 -24.82
N ASN A 417 -12.94 -8.14 -23.80
CA ASN A 417 -11.85 -7.37 -23.21
C ASN A 417 -10.80 -6.82 -24.21
N ALA A 418 -10.51 -7.55 -25.30
CA ALA A 418 -9.52 -7.10 -26.29
C ALA A 418 -10.02 -5.92 -27.14
N VAL A 419 -11.31 -5.89 -27.47
CA VAL A 419 -11.95 -4.79 -28.22
C VAL A 419 -12.20 -3.58 -27.31
N LEU A 420 -12.36 -3.85 -26.01
CA LEU A 420 -12.57 -2.84 -24.96
C LEU A 420 -11.40 -1.85 -24.86
N LEU A 421 -10.16 -2.36 -24.91
CA LEU A 421 -8.95 -1.53 -24.86
C LEU A 421 -8.77 -0.63 -26.09
N GLU A 422 -9.18 -1.09 -27.28
CA GLU A 422 -9.14 -0.29 -28.52
C GLU A 422 -10.29 0.73 -28.62
N ILE A 423 -11.41 0.51 -27.89
CA ILE A 423 -12.56 1.44 -27.91
C ILE A 423 -12.39 2.56 -26.90
N THR A 424 -11.74 2.30 -25.76
CA THR A 424 -11.62 3.30 -24.70
C THR A 424 -10.61 4.39 -24.99
N HIS A 425 -9.60 4.15 -25.84
CA HIS A 425 -8.52 5.11 -26.13
C HIS A 425 -8.02 5.07 -27.57
#